data_AF-A0A814JXC6-F1
#
_entry.id   AF-A0A814JXC6-F1
#
_cell.length_a   1.000
_cell.length_b   1.000
_cell.length_c   1.000
_cell.angle_alpha   90.00
_cell.angle_beta   90.00
_cell.angle_gamma   90.00
#
_symmetry.space_group_name_H-M   'P 1'
#
loop_
_entity.id
_entity.type
_entity.pdbx_description
1 polymer ?
#
loop_
_entity_poly.entity_id
_entity_poly.type
_entity_poly.pdbx_seq_one_letter_code
_entity_poly.pdbx_strand_id
1 'polypeptide(L)'
;MQRRRPISHRSYYLPVYRCMPSLGLFTSNTEYQVVSLKERPDLRASYNKLSVDSWPKFFELDPQEKVEDILFKDWSQYQVAVLSKAGKLLGIGLSVPLFWDGSLHTLPSGWEAAKQKGIEDLVAGKTPTAITAFAILVDKMVNNQGMSGMILQAMLNMTRSHGFHSLMSCARPILKVKYPLIPIEQYAYWTNAFGEPFDPWVRLHWRLGAKLVGVSPLSSTYQGTVSQWEKCTNMKFPASGQYIINDGLTPLIINREQNFGTYYDPNVWMLFRTSSATT
;
A
#
# COMPACT_ATOMS: atom_id res chain seq x y z
N MET A 1 -32.29 -17.14 -45.08
CA MET A 1 -30.87 -16.71 -44.95
C MET A 1 -30.80 -15.48 -44.05
N GLN A 2 -30.49 -15.66 -42.77
CA GLN A 2 -30.14 -14.56 -41.85
C GLN A 2 -28.90 -15.02 -41.08
N ARG A 3 -27.77 -14.33 -41.32
CA ARG A 3 -26.47 -14.66 -40.74
C ARG A 3 -26.44 -14.25 -39.27
N ARG A 4 -26.36 -15.23 -38.37
CA ARG A 4 -25.99 -15.03 -36.95
C ARG A 4 -24.51 -14.62 -36.89
N ARG A 5 -24.20 -13.47 -36.27
CA ARG A 5 -22.81 -13.10 -35.92
C ARG A 5 -22.42 -13.85 -34.63
N PRO A 6 -21.23 -14.46 -34.55
CA PRO A 6 -20.78 -15.14 -33.34
C PRO A 6 -20.30 -14.14 -32.28
N ILE A 7 -20.65 -14.44 -31.04
CA ILE A 7 -20.24 -13.77 -29.81
C ILE A 7 -18.74 -14.01 -29.62
N SER A 8 -17.92 -12.96 -29.67
CA SER A 8 -16.49 -13.06 -29.35
C SER A 8 -16.31 -13.23 -27.84
N HIS A 9 -15.98 -14.45 -27.42
CA HIS A 9 -15.47 -14.72 -26.09
C HIS A 9 -14.05 -14.15 -26.00
N ARG A 10 -13.87 -13.01 -25.34
CA ARG A 10 -12.54 -12.62 -24.85
C ARG A 10 -12.23 -13.49 -23.64
N SER A 11 -11.46 -14.56 -23.88
CA SER A 11 -10.80 -15.32 -22.82
C SER A 11 -9.91 -14.38 -22.01
N TYR A 12 -10.32 -14.08 -20.78
CA TYR A 12 -9.42 -13.51 -19.79
C TYR A 12 -8.43 -14.60 -19.39
N TYR A 13 -7.22 -14.53 -19.94
CA TYR A 13 -6.09 -15.32 -19.48
C TYR A 13 -5.80 -14.95 -18.02
N LEU A 14 -6.24 -15.81 -17.10
CA LEU A 14 -5.70 -15.85 -15.75
C LEU A 14 -4.28 -16.42 -15.85
N PRO A 15 -3.24 -15.77 -15.32
CA PRO A 15 -1.98 -16.45 -15.12
C PRO A 15 -2.23 -17.58 -14.12
N VAL A 16 -2.00 -18.81 -14.57
CA VAL A 16 -1.92 -19.99 -13.70
C VAL A 16 -0.78 -19.72 -12.72
N TYR A 17 -1.11 -19.45 -11.45
CA TYR A 17 -0.12 -19.38 -10.38
C TYR A 17 0.43 -20.79 -10.17
N ARG A 18 1.50 -21.11 -10.89
CA ARG A 18 2.29 -22.31 -10.67
C ARG A 18 2.91 -22.21 -9.27
N CYS A 19 2.80 -23.29 -8.50
CA CYS A 19 3.39 -23.45 -7.18
C CYS A 19 4.83 -22.90 -7.16
N MET A 20 5.09 -21.89 -6.31
CA MET A 20 6.44 -21.35 -6.12
C MET A 20 7.33 -22.44 -5.49
N PRO A 21 8.55 -22.69 -5.99
CA PRO A 21 9.52 -23.47 -5.26
C PRO A 21 9.96 -22.71 -4.00
N SER A 22 10.36 -23.48 -2.99
CA SER A 22 10.91 -23.06 -1.70
C SER A 22 11.81 -21.83 -1.78
N LEU A 23 11.66 -20.92 -0.81
CA LEU A 23 12.55 -19.77 -0.55
C LEU A 23 14.02 -20.24 -0.51
N GLY A 24 14.70 -20.11 -1.65
CA GLY A 24 16.14 -20.25 -1.72
C GLY A 24 16.79 -19.06 -1.02
N LEU A 25 17.82 -19.35 -0.23
CA LEU A 25 18.74 -18.37 0.34
C LEU A 25 19.20 -17.41 -0.77
N PHE A 26 18.81 -16.14 -0.65
CA PHE A 26 19.19 -15.10 -1.62
C PHE A 26 20.69 -14.81 -1.46
N THR A 27 21.49 -15.34 -2.37
CA THR A 27 22.87 -14.91 -2.62
C THR A 27 22.87 -13.44 -3.02
N SER A 28 23.80 -12.64 -2.49
CA SER A 28 23.98 -11.22 -2.81
C SER A 28 24.10 -11.00 -4.32
N ASN A 29 23.03 -10.55 -4.97
CA ASN A 29 23.00 -10.36 -6.42
C ASN A 29 23.40 -8.91 -6.74
N THR A 30 24.52 -8.75 -7.45
CA THR A 30 25.19 -7.50 -7.84
C THR A 30 24.40 -6.62 -8.83
N GLU A 31 23.10 -6.87 -9.00
CA GLU A 31 22.27 -6.26 -10.05
C GLU A 31 21.49 -5.02 -9.59
N TYR A 32 21.31 -4.86 -8.29
CA TYR A 32 20.50 -3.80 -7.70
C TYR A 32 21.26 -3.06 -6.60
N GLN A 33 20.97 -1.77 -6.47
CA GLN A 33 21.45 -0.94 -5.38
C GLN A 33 20.27 -0.46 -4.54
N VAL A 34 20.34 -0.67 -3.23
CA VAL A 34 19.38 -0.12 -2.27
C VAL A 34 19.96 1.17 -1.71
N VAL A 35 19.20 2.26 -1.78
CA VAL A 35 19.60 3.59 -1.29
C VAL A 35 18.42 4.26 -0.58
N SER A 36 18.71 5.28 0.22
CA SER A 36 17.71 6.21 0.74
C SER A 36 17.52 7.42 -0.17
N LEU A 37 16.41 8.15 -0.03
CA LEU A 37 16.26 9.44 -0.71
C LEU A 37 17.22 10.51 -0.17
N LYS A 38 17.77 10.35 1.04
CA LYS A 38 18.84 11.21 1.57
C LYS A 38 20.14 11.06 0.78
N GLU A 39 20.46 9.83 0.35
CA GLU A 39 21.66 9.54 -0.45
C GLU A 39 21.45 9.89 -1.93
N ARG A 40 20.21 9.85 -2.42
CA ARG A 40 19.86 10.11 -3.82
C ARG A 40 18.68 11.10 -3.95
N PRO A 41 18.87 12.36 -3.53
CA PRO A 41 17.81 13.38 -3.61
C PRO A 41 17.41 13.72 -5.06
N ASP A 42 18.27 13.43 -6.03
CA ASP A 42 18.02 13.57 -7.46
C ASP A 42 16.90 12.65 -7.99
N LEU A 43 16.50 11.62 -7.23
CA LEU A 43 15.45 10.68 -7.64
C LEU A 43 14.04 11.28 -7.66
N ARG A 44 13.84 12.53 -7.23
CA ARG A 44 12.51 13.15 -7.16
C ARG A 44 11.73 13.10 -8.47
N ALA A 45 12.38 13.42 -9.59
CA ALA A 45 11.73 13.33 -10.90
C ALA A 45 11.35 11.89 -11.28
N SER A 46 12.21 10.92 -10.95
CA SER A 46 11.94 9.50 -11.21
C SER A 46 10.80 8.96 -10.33
N TYR A 47 10.77 9.37 -9.06
CA TYR A 47 9.69 9.08 -8.13
C TYR A 47 8.36 9.63 -8.63
N ASN A 48 8.30 10.92 -9.01
CA ASN A 48 7.07 11.54 -9.51
C ASN A 48 6.51 10.77 -10.71
N LYS A 49 7.38 10.37 -11.65
CA LYS A 49 6.97 9.56 -12.81
C LYS A 49 6.42 8.19 -12.40
N LEU A 50 7.05 7.53 -11.43
CA LEU A 50 6.59 6.25 -10.91
C LEU A 50 5.26 6.36 -10.14
N SER A 51 5.10 7.42 -9.35
CA SER A 51 3.95 7.64 -8.47
C SER A 51 2.64 7.85 -9.25
N VAL A 52 2.67 8.68 -10.30
CA VAL A 52 1.49 9.01 -11.12
C VAL A 52 0.75 7.76 -11.62
N ASP A 53 1.50 6.72 -11.98
CA ASP A 53 0.96 5.50 -12.57
C ASP A 53 0.55 4.43 -11.54
N SER A 54 0.76 4.67 -10.25
CA SER A 54 0.70 3.63 -9.21
C SER A 54 -0.57 3.65 -8.36
N TRP A 55 -1.38 4.71 -8.43
CA TRP A 55 -2.52 4.92 -7.53
C TRP A 55 -3.87 4.82 -8.24
N PRO A 56 -4.93 4.34 -7.56
CA PRO A 56 -6.29 4.42 -8.10
C PRO A 56 -6.71 5.88 -8.33
N LYS A 57 -7.42 6.16 -9.42
CA LYS A 57 -7.79 7.54 -9.81
C LYS A 57 -8.60 8.29 -8.76
N PHE A 58 -9.38 7.60 -7.93
CA PHE A 58 -10.16 8.25 -6.89
C PHE A 58 -9.30 8.79 -5.72
N PHE A 59 -8.01 8.44 -5.65
CA PHE A 59 -7.08 9.06 -4.71
C PHE A 59 -6.87 10.56 -5.02
N GLU A 60 -7.08 11.00 -6.26
CA GLU A 60 -7.03 12.40 -6.67
C GLU A 60 -8.11 13.27 -5.99
N LEU A 61 -9.12 12.65 -5.37
CA LEU A 61 -10.14 13.37 -4.59
C LEU A 61 -9.63 13.79 -3.20
N ASP A 62 -8.46 13.31 -2.78
CA ASP A 62 -7.78 13.78 -1.56
C ASP A 62 -6.85 14.97 -1.90
N PRO A 63 -7.15 16.19 -1.41
CA PRO A 63 -6.39 17.40 -1.75
C PRO A 63 -5.03 17.53 -1.04
N GLN A 64 -4.52 16.51 -0.35
CA GLN A 64 -3.32 16.65 0.48
C GLN A 64 -1.98 16.48 -0.26
N GLU A 65 -1.54 17.53 -0.96
CA GLU A 65 -0.20 17.65 -1.60
C GLU A 65 0.99 17.83 -0.60
N LYS A 66 0.76 17.84 0.72
CA LYS A 66 1.77 18.31 1.69
C LYS A 66 2.84 17.31 2.11
N VAL A 67 2.69 16.02 1.80
CA VAL A 67 3.59 14.99 2.35
C VAL A 67 4.82 14.76 1.48
N GLU A 68 4.76 15.00 0.16
CA GLU A 68 5.88 14.70 -0.73
C GLU A 68 7.15 15.49 -0.39
N ASP A 69 7.02 16.78 -0.08
CA ASP A 69 8.17 17.59 0.33
C ASP A 69 8.81 17.06 1.62
N ILE A 70 7.99 16.62 2.58
CA ILE A 70 8.47 16.05 3.84
C ILE A 70 9.21 14.73 3.56
N LEU A 71 8.71 13.88 2.66
CA LEU A 71 9.37 12.62 2.26
C LEU A 71 10.76 12.86 1.68
N PHE A 72 10.94 13.91 0.88
CA PHE A 72 12.23 14.22 0.24
C PHE A 72 13.17 15.07 1.10
N LYS A 73 12.66 15.71 2.15
CA LYS A 73 13.44 16.58 3.03
C LYS A 73 13.63 15.92 4.40
N ASP A 74 12.62 16.03 5.24
CA ASP A 74 12.69 15.68 6.67
C ASP A 74 12.73 14.17 6.93
N TRP A 75 12.09 13.37 6.05
CA TRP A 75 12.00 11.91 6.16
C TRP A 75 12.79 11.16 5.10
N SER A 76 13.67 11.84 4.38
CA SER A 76 14.42 11.30 3.23
C SER A 76 15.27 10.06 3.55
N GLN A 77 15.78 9.96 4.78
CA GLN A 77 16.55 8.80 5.24
C GLN A 77 15.69 7.55 5.54
N TYR A 78 14.38 7.70 5.60
CA TYR A 78 13.43 6.62 5.87
C TYR A 78 12.68 6.13 4.62
N GLN A 79 13.00 6.69 3.45
CA GLN A 79 12.43 6.26 2.18
C GLN A 79 13.46 5.37 1.47
N VAL A 80 13.06 4.15 1.08
CA VAL A 80 13.98 3.15 0.54
C VAL A 80 13.76 2.99 -0.96
N ALA A 81 14.74 3.36 -1.78
CA ALA A 81 14.72 3.19 -3.23
C ALA A 81 15.59 2.01 -3.67
N VAL A 82 15.13 1.28 -4.68
CA VAL A 82 15.89 0.22 -5.34
C VAL A 82 16.18 0.66 -6.77
N LEU A 83 17.47 0.69 -7.12
CA LEU A 83 17.96 1.09 -8.42
C LEU A 83 18.55 -0.10 -9.17
N SER A 84 18.47 -0.09 -10.50
CA SER A 84 19.28 -0.97 -11.33
C SER A 84 20.75 -0.56 -11.28
N LYS A 85 21.65 -1.44 -11.74
CA LYS A 85 23.06 -1.10 -11.96
C LYS A 85 23.28 0.17 -12.80
N ALA A 86 22.37 0.47 -13.73
CA ALA A 86 22.42 1.67 -14.56
C ALA A 86 21.86 2.93 -13.86
N GLY A 87 21.48 2.84 -12.58
CA GLY A 87 20.95 3.94 -11.78
C GLY A 87 19.46 4.24 -12.02
N LYS A 88 18.73 3.41 -12.77
CA LYS A 88 17.29 3.58 -13.00
C LYS A 88 16.52 3.17 -11.75
N LEU A 89 15.56 4.00 -11.30
CA LEU A 89 14.62 3.64 -10.24
C LEU A 89 13.72 2.47 -10.67
N LEU A 90 13.78 1.36 -9.93
CA LEU A 90 12.98 0.16 -10.16
C LEU A 90 11.80 0.05 -9.20
N GLY A 91 11.96 0.59 -7.99
CA GLY A 91 10.89 0.68 -7.03
C GLY A 91 11.30 1.46 -5.79
N ILE A 92 10.32 1.83 -4.99
CA ILE A 92 10.51 2.63 -3.79
C ILE A 92 9.51 2.20 -2.71
N GLY A 93 10.01 2.06 -1.48
CA GLY A 93 9.22 1.87 -0.27
C GLY A 93 9.11 3.19 0.48
N LEU A 94 7.87 3.63 0.71
CA LEU A 94 7.58 4.88 1.39
C LEU A 94 7.10 4.63 2.82
N SER A 95 7.58 5.46 3.74
CA SER A 95 7.27 5.32 5.15
C SER A 95 7.22 6.64 5.91
N VAL A 96 6.49 6.63 7.03
CA VAL A 96 6.35 7.76 7.96
C VAL A 96 6.93 7.36 9.31
N PRO A 97 7.93 8.08 9.84
CA PRO A 97 8.36 7.91 11.21
C PRO A 97 7.34 8.54 12.16
N LEU A 98 7.08 7.89 13.30
CA LEU A 98 6.21 8.44 14.34
C LEU A 98 6.62 7.93 15.73
N PHE A 99 6.27 8.68 16.76
CA PHE A 99 6.34 8.20 18.13
C PHE A 99 5.20 7.22 18.39
N TRP A 100 5.52 6.00 18.80
CA TRP A 100 4.56 5.00 19.23
C TRP A 100 5.08 4.28 20.47
N ASP A 101 4.23 4.12 21.48
CA ASP A 101 4.59 3.48 22.75
C ASP A 101 4.66 1.95 22.66
N GLY A 102 4.33 1.38 21.49
CA GLY A 102 4.32 -0.06 21.25
C GLY A 102 3.04 -0.78 21.66
N SER A 103 2.05 -0.05 22.18
CA SER A 103 0.74 -0.59 22.57
C SER A 103 -0.20 -0.70 21.37
N LEU A 104 -0.91 -1.82 21.22
CA LEU A 104 -1.91 -1.96 20.16
C LEU A 104 -3.12 -1.03 20.37
N HIS A 105 -3.36 -0.56 21.60
CA HIS A 105 -4.46 0.37 21.91
C HIS A 105 -4.20 1.79 21.39
N THR A 106 -2.95 2.14 21.13
CA THR A 106 -2.53 3.46 20.61
C THR A 106 -2.15 3.38 19.13
N LEU A 107 -2.41 2.24 18.49
CA LEU A 107 -2.21 2.07 17.06
C LEU A 107 -3.07 3.10 16.31
N PRO A 108 -2.52 3.84 15.33
CA PRO A 108 -3.32 4.79 14.58
C PRO A 108 -4.55 4.12 13.94
N SER A 109 -5.66 4.85 13.89
CA SER A 109 -6.92 4.30 13.38
C SER A 109 -6.85 3.87 11.92
N GLY A 110 -5.82 4.30 11.18
CA GLY A 110 -5.54 3.96 9.79
C GLY A 110 -4.34 4.71 9.24
N TRP A 111 -4.15 4.62 7.91
CA TRP A 111 -3.06 5.29 7.22
C TRP A 111 -3.11 6.81 7.41
N GLU A 112 -4.28 7.44 7.22
CA GLU A 112 -4.43 8.89 7.35
C GLU A 112 -4.06 9.38 8.77
N ALA A 113 -4.49 8.64 9.80
CA ALA A 113 -4.14 8.96 11.18
C ALA A 113 -2.64 8.78 11.47
N ALA A 114 -2.00 7.74 10.91
CA ALA A 114 -0.56 7.54 11.07
C ALA A 114 0.26 8.64 10.38
N LYS A 115 -0.15 9.04 9.17
CA LYS A 115 0.41 10.16 8.42
C LYS A 115 0.32 11.46 9.21
N GLN A 116 -0.89 11.81 9.66
CA GLN A 116 -1.14 13.01 10.45
C GLN A 116 -0.31 13.01 11.74
N LYS A 117 -0.32 11.90 12.47
CA LYS A 117 0.47 11.76 13.71
C LYS A 117 1.97 11.95 13.47
N GLY A 118 2.52 11.38 12.39
CA GLY A 118 3.94 11.56 12.06
C GLY A 118 4.29 13.02 11.77
N ILE A 119 3.43 13.76 11.07
CA ILE A 119 3.60 15.19 10.83
C ILE A 119 3.55 15.98 12.15
N GLU A 120 2.57 15.68 13.01
CA GLU A 120 2.44 16.35 14.32
C GLU A 120 3.64 16.07 15.22
N ASP A 121 4.13 14.84 15.28
CA ASP A 121 5.32 14.46 16.03
C ASP A 121 6.57 15.19 15.49
N LEU A 122 6.70 15.32 14.17
CA LEU A 122 7.78 16.07 13.52
C LEU A 122 7.73 17.56 13.91
N VAL A 123 6.56 18.20 13.80
CA VAL A 123 6.37 19.62 14.15
C VAL A 123 6.63 19.86 15.64
N ALA A 124 6.26 18.90 16.49
CA ALA A 124 6.49 18.96 17.93
C ALA A 124 7.92 18.57 18.35
N GLY A 125 8.80 18.19 17.41
CA GLY A 125 10.17 17.75 17.70
C GLY A 125 10.25 16.45 18.51
N LYS A 126 9.22 15.61 18.47
CA LYS A 126 9.22 14.32 19.17
C LYS A 126 10.12 13.33 18.44
N THR A 127 10.93 12.59 19.21
CA THR A 127 11.76 11.51 18.66
C THR A 127 10.86 10.33 18.26
N PRO A 128 10.85 9.93 16.97
CA PRO A 128 10.08 8.77 16.53
C PRO A 128 10.70 7.48 17.05
N THR A 129 9.84 6.51 17.38
CA THR A 129 10.25 5.20 17.94
C THR A 129 9.82 4.03 17.04
N ALA A 130 8.95 4.30 16.07
CA ALA A 130 8.50 3.35 15.06
C ALA A 130 8.43 3.97 13.66
N ILE A 131 8.44 3.12 12.64
CA ILE A 131 8.19 3.47 11.24
C ILE A 131 6.85 2.88 10.81
N THR A 132 6.06 3.62 10.03
CA THR A 132 4.86 3.13 9.34
C THR A 132 5.08 3.12 7.84
N ALA A 133 5.21 1.94 7.24
CA ALA A 133 5.14 1.75 5.80
C ALA A 133 3.71 1.93 5.28
N PHE A 134 3.58 2.59 4.13
CA PHE A 134 2.28 2.82 3.49
C PHE A 134 2.24 2.52 2.01
N ALA A 135 3.38 2.57 1.34
CA ALA A 135 3.46 2.28 -0.08
C ALA A 135 4.72 1.49 -0.41
N ILE A 136 4.57 0.57 -1.35
CA ILE A 136 5.67 0.04 -2.14
C ILE A 136 5.26 0.19 -3.59
N LEU A 137 5.99 1.03 -4.32
CA LEU A 137 5.78 1.29 -5.73
C LEU A 137 6.85 0.56 -6.52
N VAL A 138 6.47 -0.12 -7.59
CA VAL A 138 7.37 -0.88 -8.46
C VAL A 138 7.10 -0.49 -9.90
N ASP A 139 8.16 -0.20 -10.67
CA ASP A 139 8.05 0.12 -12.08
C ASP A 139 7.39 -1.07 -12.82
N LYS A 140 6.32 -0.78 -13.57
CA LYS A 140 5.50 -1.79 -14.27
C LYS A 140 6.28 -2.64 -15.26
N MET A 141 7.41 -2.12 -15.77
CA MET A 141 8.30 -2.82 -16.70
C MET A 141 9.24 -3.78 -16.00
N VAL A 142 9.33 -3.74 -14.66
CA VAL A 142 10.07 -4.71 -13.87
C VAL A 142 9.26 -6.00 -13.81
N ASN A 143 9.85 -7.09 -14.33
CA ASN A 143 9.26 -8.41 -14.19
C ASN A 143 9.10 -8.71 -12.68
N ASN A 144 7.90 -9.03 -12.22
CA ASN A 144 7.46 -8.98 -10.82
C ASN A 144 8.04 -10.12 -9.94
N GLN A 145 9.35 -10.34 -10.02
CA GLN A 145 10.14 -11.40 -9.40
C GLN A 145 10.48 -11.08 -7.94
N GLY A 146 9.47 -10.73 -7.13
CA GLY A 146 9.66 -10.50 -5.70
C GLY A 146 10.26 -9.14 -5.32
N MET A 147 10.30 -8.18 -6.25
CA MET A 147 10.79 -6.81 -5.99
C MET A 147 10.12 -6.17 -4.77
N SER A 148 8.81 -6.32 -4.61
CA SER A 148 8.11 -5.80 -3.44
C SER A 148 8.58 -6.44 -2.12
N GLY A 149 8.92 -7.73 -2.14
CA GLY A 149 9.48 -8.42 -0.99
C GLY A 149 10.89 -7.93 -0.66
N MET A 150 11.72 -7.68 -1.69
CA MET A 150 13.05 -7.09 -1.52
C MET A 150 12.97 -5.68 -0.92
N ILE A 151 12.07 -4.83 -1.44
CA ILE A 151 11.86 -3.47 -0.91
C ILE A 151 11.39 -3.54 0.54
N LEU A 152 10.41 -4.40 0.86
CA LEU A 152 9.94 -4.58 2.24
C LEU A 152 11.05 -5.07 3.17
N GLN A 153 11.90 -5.99 2.72
CA GLN A 153 13.07 -6.44 3.48
C GLN A 153 14.08 -5.31 3.70
N ALA A 154 14.30 -4.46 2.69
CA ALA A 154 15.16 -3.29 2.81
C ALA A 154 14.58 -2.24 3.77
N MET A 155 13.26 -2.03 3.79
CA MET A 155 12.59 -1.19 4.78
C MET A 155 12.74 -1.75 6.21
N LEU A 156 12.66 -3.08 6.39
CA LEU A 156 12.93 -3.72 7.68
C LEU A 156 14.38 -3.50 8.15
N ASN A 157 15.34 -3.61 7.23
CA ASN A 157 16.74 -3.38 7.54
C ASN A 157 17.00 -1.90 7.90
N MET A 158 16.42 -0.97 7.14
CA MET A 158 16.44 0.46 7.45
C MET A 158 15.84 0.76 8.82
N THR A 159 14.70 0.11 9.15
CA THR A 159 14.04 0.29 10.44
C THR A 159 14.95 -0.14 11.59
N ARG A 160 15.61 -1.30 11.45
CA ARG A 160 16.57 -1.82 12.43
C ARG A 160 17.80 -0.92 12.57
N SER A 161 18.38 -0.47 11.45
CA SER A 161 19.61 0.32 11.45
C SER A 161 19.44 1.69 12.13
N HIS A 162 18.23 2.24 12.09
CA HIS A 162 17.89 3.49 12.76
C HIS A 162 17.42 3.30 14.22
N GLY A 163 17.42 2.06 14.74
CA GLY A 163 17.07 1.78 16.13
C GLY A 163 15.58 1.87 16.47
N PHE A 164 14.70 1.98 15.47
CA PHE A 164 13.26 1.89 15.69
C PHE A 164 12.91 0.49 16.20
N HIS A 165 11.99 0.38 17.16
CA HIS A 165 11.60 -0.90 17.78
C HIS A 165 10.54 -1.66 16.96
N SER A 166 9.92 -1.00 15.98
CA SER A 166 8.86 -1.59 15.15
C SER A 166 8.83 -0.99 13.74
N LEU A 167 8.53 -1.85 12.76
CA LEU A 167 7.96 -1.46 11.48
C LEU A 167 6.47 -1.85 11.48
N MET A 168 5.59 -0.87 11.39
CA MET A 168 4.18 -1.04 11.12
C MET A 168 3.93 -0.91 9.62
N SER A 169 2.98 -1.64 9.08
CA SER A 169 2.55 -1.50 7.69
C SER A 169 1.03 -1.43 7.66
N CYS A 170 0.51 -0.30 7.18
CA CYS A 170 -0.92 -0.12 6.94
C CYS A 170 -1.23 -0.67 5.54
N ALA A 171 -1.30 -1.98 5.43
CA ALA A 171 -1.37 -2.67 4.15
C ALA A 171 -2.79 -2.64 3.59
N ARG A 172 -2.96 -2.07 2.39
CA ARG A 172 -4.17 -2.19 1.59
C ARG A 172 -4.20 -3.56 0.90
N PRO A 173 -5.12 -4.49 1.25
CA PRO A 173 -5.11 -5.84 0.67
C PRO A 173 -5.49 -5.82 -0.81
N ILE A 174 -4.68 -6.46 -1.66
CA ILE A 174 -4.79 -6.28 -3.11
C ILE A 174 -5.84 -7.19 -3.75
N LEU A 175 -6.14 -8.35 -3.15
CA LEU A 175 -7.12 -9.29 -3.69
C LEU A 175 -8.55 -8.97 -3.20
N LYS A 176 -8.68 -8.07 -2.22
CA LYS A 176 -9.96 -7.65 -1.63
C LYS A 176 -10.90 -6.99 -2.64
N VAL A 177 -10.37 -6.40 -3.73
CA VAL A 177 -11.16 -5.88 -4.86
C VAL A 177 -12.15 -6.90 -5.44
N LYS A 178 -11.87 -8.20 -5.29
CA LYS A 178 -12.78 -9.28 -5.75
C LYS A 178 -13.90 -9.61 -4.78
N TYR A 179 -13.82 -9.11 -3.54
CA TYR A 179 -14.76 -9.39 -2.46
C TYR A 179 -15.25 -8.09 -1.81
N PRO A 180 -15.71 -7.09 -2.58
CA PRO A 180 -15.96 -5.75 -2.05
C PRO A 180 -17.10 -5.72 -1.02
N LEU A 181 -18.04 -6.66 -1.08
CA LEU A 181 -19.17 -6.76 -0.15
C LEU A 181 -18.82 -7.38 1.21
N ILE A 182 -17.63 -7.98 1.34
CA ILE A 182 -17.19 -8.60 2.59
C ILE A 182 -16.53 -7.54 3.47
N PRO A 183 -16.90 -7.38 4.75
CA PRO A 183 -16.21 -6.48 5.67
C PRO A 183 -14.72 -6.83 5.82
N ILE A 184 -13.86 -5.83 6.01
CA ILE A 184 -12.41 -6.04 6.12
C ILE A 184 -12.05 -6.89 7.35
N GLU A 185 -12.84 -6.76 8.40
CA GLU A 185 -12.77 -7.49 9.67
C GLU A 185 -12.89 -8.99 9.48
N GLN A 186 -13.63 -9.43 8.45
CA GLN A 186 -13.76 -10.85 8.11
C GLN A 186 -12.68 -11.27 7.12
N TYR A 187 -12.52 -10.48 6.05
CA TYR A 187 -11.58 -10.80 4.97
C TYR A 187 -10.12 -10.91 5.46
N ALA A 188 -9.70 -10.02 6.36
CA ALA A 188 -8.31 -9.95 6.83
C ALA A 188 -7.83 -11.26 7.48
N TYR A 189 -8.75 -12.06 8.03
CA TYR A 189 -8.45 -13.31 8.74
C TYR A 189 -8.76 -14.56 7.91
N TRP A 190 -9.18 -14.41 6.65
CA TRP A 190 -9.29 -15.57 5.76
C TRP A 190 -7.91 -16.19 5.53
N THR A 191 -7.89 -17.51 5.44
CA THR A 191 -6.68 -18.29 5.17
C THR A 191 -6.84 -19.12 3.89
N ASN A 192 -5.71 -19.43 3.26
CA ASN A 192 -5.66 -20.41 2.17
C ASN A 192 -5.64 -21.85 2.73
N ALA A 193 -5.62 -22.85 1.84
CA ALA A 193 -5.58 -24.27 2.23
C ALA A 193 -4.31 -24.67 3.03
N PHE A 194 -3.28 -23.83 3.05
CA PHE A 194 -2.04 -24.03 3.80
C PHE A 194 -2.02 -23.27 5.14
N GLY A 195 -3.14 -22.64 5.53
CA GLY A 195 -3.25 -21.88 6.78
C GLY A 195 -2.57 -20.50 6.75
N GLU A 196 -2.09 -20.04 5.60
CA GLU A 196 -1.50 -18.70 5.44
C GLU A 196 -2.58 -17.66 5.14
N PRO A 197 -2.34 -16.36 5.40
CA PRO A 197 -3.29 -15.30 5.01
C PRO A 197 -3.71 -15.43 3.55
N PHE A 198 -5.00 -15.31 3.29
CA PHE A 198 -5.60 -15.51 1.97
C PHE A 198 -5.11 -14.45 0.97
N ASP A 199 -5.06 -13.19 1.39
CA ASP A 199 -4.58 -12.09 0.55
C ASP A 199 -3.07 -12.19 0.30
N PRO A 200 -2.60 -12.17 -0.96
CA PRO A 200 -1.18 -12.28 -1.28
C PRO A 200 -0.30 -11.16 -0.70
N TRP A 201 -0.82 -9.95 -0.55
CA TRP A 201 -0.07 -8.82 0.00
C TRP A 201 0.10 -8.95 1.52
N VAL A 202 -0.96 -9.36 2.21
CA VAL A 202 -0.92 -9.68 3.65
C VAL A 202 0.00 -10.88 3.90
N ARG A 203 -0.09 -11.91 3.04
CA ARG A 203 0.76 -13.10 3.12
C ARG A 203 2.24 -12.80 2.92
N LEU A 204 2.59 -11.87 2.02
CA LEU A 204 3.98 -11.42 1.86
C LEU A 204 4.55 -10.88 3.18
N HIS A 205 3.82 -9.98 3.84
CA HIS A 205 4.23 -9.42 5.13
C HIS A 205 4.35 -10.51 6.20
N TRP A 206 3.34 -11.40 6.28
CA TRP A 206 3.32 -12.50 7.22
C TRP A 206 4.51 -13.45 7.04
N ARG A 207 4.85 -13.83 5.81
CA ARG A 207 6.01 -14.68 5.50
C ARG A 207 7.35 -14.03 5.87
N LEU A 208 7.43 -12.71 5.90
CA LEU A 208 8.59 -11.95 6.38
C LEU A 208 8.58 -11.73 7.90
N GLY A 209 7.63 -12.34 8.62
CA GLY A 209 7.57 -12.33 10.08
C GLY A 209 6.65 -11.27 10.70
N ALA A 210 5.85 -10.55 9.90
CA ALA A 210 4.84 -9.65 10.48
C ALA A 210 3.68 -10.43 11.10
N LYS A 211 3.10 -9.86 12.15
CA LYS A 211 1.82 -10.28 12.69
C LYS A 211 0.72 -9.33 12.20
N LEU A 212 -0.42 -9.89 11.82
CA LEU A 212 -1.65 -9.10 11.67
C LEU A 212 -2.12 -8.71 13.07
N VAL A 213 -2.17 -7.41 13.37
CA VAL A 213 -2.48 -6.89 14.71
C VAL A 213 -3.76 -6.06 14.78
N GLY A 214 -4.38 -5.78 13.64
CA GLY A 214 -5.62 -5.02 13.58
C GLY A 214 -6.09 -4.77 12.15
N VAL A 215 -7.29 -4.22 12.05
CA VAL A 215 -7.89 -3.78 10.80
C VAL A 215 -8.31 -2.32 10.93
N SER A 216 -8.36 -1.62 9.80
CA SER A 216 -8.74 -0.22 9.72
C SER A 216 -9.80 -0.06 8.63
N PRO A 217 -11.10 -0.16 8.97
CA PRO A 217 -12.18 -0.09 7.99
C PRO A 217 -12.32 1.28 7.32
N LEU A 218 -11.88 2.33 8.02
CA LEU A 218 -11.94 3.73 7.59
C LEU A 218 -10.53 4.31 7.40
N SER A 219 -9.58 3.50 6.92
CA SER A 219 -8.15 3.87 6.85
C SER A 219 -7.92 5.16 6.06
N SER A 220 -8.61 5.27 4.94
CA SER A 220 -8.75 6.50 4.17
C SER A 220 -10.22 6.69 3.78
N THR A 221 -10.67 7.94 3.71
CA THR A 221 -12.03 8.29 3.29
C THR A 221 -11.95 9.28 2.14
N TYR A 222 -12.61 8.94 1.03
CA TYR A 222 -12.64 9.77 -0.16
C TYR A 222 -14.06 10.28 -0.36
N GLN A 223 -14.18 11.57 -0.62
CA GLN A 223 -15.45 12.27 -0.75
C GLN A 223 -15.42 13.18 -1.97
N GLY A 224 -16.57 13.35 -2.61
CA GLY A 224 -16.69 14.17 -3.81
C GLY A 224 -18.12 14.25 -4.30
N THR A 225 -18.36 15.14 -5.25
CA THR A 225 -19.64 15.24 -5.93
C THR A 225 -19.89 14.02 -6.80
N VAL A 226 -21.15 13.79 -7.18
CA VAL A 226 -21.48 12.69 -8.11
C VAL A 226 -20.69 12.83 -9.41
N SER A 227 -20.57 14.04 -9.96
CA SER A 227 -19.82 14.28 -11.20
C SER A 227 -18.32 14.00 -11.07
N GLN A 228 -17.70 14.32 -9.93
CA GLN A 228 -16.31 13.95 -9.65
C GLN A 228 -16.13 12.44 -9.63
N TRP A 229 -17.04 11.73 -8.95
CA TRP A 229 -17.05 10.27 -8.94
C TRP A 229 -17.25 9.66 -10.32
N GLU A 230 -18.19 10.17 -11.12
CA GLU A 230 -18.40 9.69 -12.50
C GLU A 230 -17.14 9.84 -13.35
N LYS A 231 -16.42 10.96 -13.18
CA LYS A 231 -15.17 11.23 -13.88
C LYS A 231 -14.05 10.26 -13.46
N CYS A 232 -13.83 10.07 -12.16
CA CYS A 232 -12.70 9.25 -11.68
C CYS A 232 -12.94 7.75 -11.88
N THR A 233 -14.18 7.29 -11.78
CA THR A 233 -14.55 5.87 -11.95
C THR A 233 -14.87 5.49 -13.39
N ASN A 234 -15.13 6.47 -14.26
CA ASN A 234 -15.68 6.25 -15.61
C ASN A 234 -16.99 5.45 -15.58
N MET A 235 -17.82 5.69 -14.55
CA MET A 235 -19.14 5.08 -14.37
C MET A 235 -20.22 6.16 -14.30
N LYS A 236 -21.48 5.77 -14.48
CA LYS A 236 -22.64 6.64 -14.26
C LYS A 236 -23.37 6.22 -12.99
N PHE A 237 -23.85 7.21 -12.24
CA PHE A 237 -24.59 6.99 -10.99
C PHE A 237 -25.99 7.62 -11.11
N PRO A 238 -26.95 6.95 -11.77
CA PRO A 238 -28.27 7.53 -12.02
C PRO A 238 -29.15 7.62 -10.77
N ALA A 239 -28.88 6.80 -9.74
CA ALA A 239 -29.65 6.74 -8.50
C ALA A 239 -28.74 6.75 -7.25
N SER A 240 -29.28 7.14 -6.10
CA SER A 240 -28.63 6.92 -4.80
C SER A 240 -28.50 5.42 -4.53
N GLY A 241 -27.42 5.01 -3.86
CA GLY A 241 -27.18 3.61 -3.53
C GLY A 241 -25.71 3.25 -3.43
N GLN A 242 -25.44 1.95 -3.35
CA GLN A 242 -24.09 1.38 -3.29
C GLN A 242 -23.67 0.87 -4.67
N TYR A 243 -22.46 1.24 -5.09
CA TYR A 243 -21.89 0.85 -6.38
C TYR A 243 -20.53 0.19 -6.17
N ILE A 244 -20.34 -0.96 -6.83
CA ILE A 244 -19.02 -1.58 -6.91
C ILE A 244 -18.23 -0.86 -8.01
N ILE A 245 -17.15 -0.21 -7.61
CA ILE A 245 -16.26 0.52 -8.51
C ILE A 245 -14.99 -0.29 -8.77
N ASN A 246 -14.37 -0.07 -9.93
CA ASN A 246 -13.05 -0.64 -10.22
C ASN A 246 -12.04 -0.20 -9.17
N ASP A 247 -11.14 -1.11 -8.80
CA ASP A 247 -10.10 -0.94 -7.77
C ASP A 247 -10.60 -0.66 -6.34
N GLY A 248 -11.92 -0.53 -6.12
CA GLY A 248 -12.52 -0.35 -4.81
C GLY A 248 -12.53 -1.63 -3.97
N LEU A 249 -12.18 -1.52 -2.69
CA LEU A 249 -12.24 -2.61 -1.71
C LEU A 249 -13.59 -2.72 -1.00
N THR A 250 -14.41 -1.67 -1.07
CA THR A 250 -15.79 -1.63 -0.56
C THR A 250 -16.70 -0.96 -1.59
N PRO A 251 -18.03 -1.00 -1.42
CA PRO A 251 -18.92 -0.21 -2.26
C PRO A 251 -18.71 1.30 -2.05
N LEU A 252 -18.77 2.06 -3.14
CA LEU A 252 -18.96 3.51 -3.13
C LEU A 252 -20.43 3.81 -2.78
N ILE A 253 -20.67 4.72 -1.84
CA ILE A 253 -22.01 5.16 -1.47
C ILE A 253 -22.30 6.48 -2.21
N ILE A 254 -23.34 6.49 -3.04
CA ILE A 254 -23.82 7.68 -3.75
C ILE A 254 -25.12 8.17 -3.13
N ASN A 255 -25.18 9.47 -2.86
CA ASN A 255 -26.39 10.21 -2.56
C ASN A 255 -26.64 11.26 -3.65
N ARG A 256 -27.64 11.00 -4.50
CA ARG A 256 -28.03 11.88 -5.61
C ARG A 256 -28.72 13.16 -5.13
N GLU A 257 -29.52 13.09 -4.08
CA GLU A 257 -30.26 14.25 -3.55
C GLU A 257 -29.29 15.31 -3.01
N GLN A 258 -28.23 14.86 -2.36
CA GLN A 258 -27.18 15.73 -1.80
C GLN A 258 -26.03 15.99 -2.80
N ASN A 259 -26.09 15.44 -4.01
CA ASN A 259 -25.03 15.47 -5.01
C ASN A 259 -23.64 15.09 -4.43
N PHE A 260 -23.58 13.97 -3.70
CA PHE A 260 -22.40 13.58 -2.95
C PHE A 260 -22.15 12.07 -3.02
N GLY A 261 -20.88 11.67 -2.92
CA GLY A 261 -20.47 10.28 -2.82
C GLY A 261 -19.34 10.11 -1.80
N THR A 262 -19.37 8.99 -1.08
CA THR A 262 -18.36 8.63 -0.08
C THR A 262 -17.87 7.21 -0.31
N TYR A 263 -16.55 7.05 -0.34
CA TYR A 263 -15.87 5.77 -0.43
C TYR A 263 -14.90 5.63 0.75
N TYR A 264 -14.92 4.47 1.40
CA TYR A 264 -14.02 4.12 2.49
C TYR A 264 -13.01 3.11 1.97
N ASP A 265 -11.72 3.39 2.12
CA ASP A 265 -10.64 2.48 1.71
C ASP A 265 -10.08 1.79 2.95
N PRO A 266 -10.40 0.50 3.18
CA PRO A 266 -9.96 -0.23 4.35
C PRO A 266 -8.56 -0.83 4.20
N ASN A 267 -7.80 -0.82 5.30
CA ASN A 267 -6.47 -1.43 5.38
C ASN A 267 -6.39 -2.44 6.53
N VAL A 268 -5.28 -3.17 6.58
CA VAL A 268 -4.89 -4.02 7.72
C VAL A 268 -3.56 -3.58 8.30
N TRP A 269 -3.39 -3.78 9.60
CA TRP A 269 -2.15 -3.45 10.30
C TRP A 269 -1.26 -4.68 10.43
N MET A 270 -0.12 -4.66 9.73
CA MET A 270 0.93 -5.66 9.83
C MET A 270 2.07 -5.11 10.68
N LEU A 271 2.47 -5.83 11.73
CA LEU A 271 3.48 -5.40 12.68
C LEU A 271 4.71 -6.32 12.64
N PHE A 272 5.86 -5.73 12.34
CA PHE A 272 7.17 -6.33 12.58
C PHE A 272 7.78 -5.71 13.84
N ARG A 273 8.21 -6.55 14.77
CA ARG A 273 9.09 -6.13 15.86
C ARG A 273 10.53 -6.27 15.40
N THR A 274 11.33 -5.24 15.62
CA THR A 274 12.74 -5.19 15.18
C THR A 274 13.71 -5.53 16.29
N SER A 275 13.27 -5.51 17.55
CA SER A 275 14.01 -6.03 18.69
C SER A 275 13.97 -7.56 18.73
N SER A 276 15.13 -8.19 18.58
CA SER A 276 15.48 -9.25 19.53
C SER A 276 15.75 -8.54 20.86
N ALA A 277 15.04 -8.92 21.92
CA ALA A 277 15.44 -8.54 23.26
C ALA A 277 16.87 -9.08 23.47
N THR A 278 17.86 -8.19 23.43
CA THR A 278 19.14 -8.46 24.06
C THR A 278 19.01 -7.96 25.49
N THR A 279 18.40 -8.81 26.32
CA THR A 279 18.68 -8.83 27.76
C THR A 279 20.06 -9.42 27.98
#